data_AF-A0A5D2CK42-F1
#
_entry.id   AF-A0A5D2CK42-F1
#
_cell.length_a   1.000
_cell.length_b   1.000
_cell.length_c   1.000
_cell.angle_alpha   90.00
_cell.angle_beta   90.00
_cell.angle_gamma   90.00
#
_symmetry.space_group_name_H-M   'P 1'
#
loop_
_entity.id
_entity.type
_entity.pdbx_description
1 polymer ?
#
loop_
_entity_poly.entity_id
_entity_poly.type
_entity_poly.pdbx_seq_one_letter_code
_entity_poly.pdbx_strand_id
1 'polypeptide(L)'
;MQTHLIVLGRLASQISTVIQGKDKPTYAPNRDDGDMCIVINAKDVCVTGRKLTDKVYYWHTGYVGHLKERSLKDQMAKDPTEVIRKAVLRMLPRNKLRDDRDRKLRIFADSEHPFGDRPLEPYMMPPRKVREMRPRVRRALIRAQKKAEEQEQGGSQRKGRKREAKTEVAA
;
A
#
# COMPACT_ATOMS: atom_id res chain seq x y z
N MET A 1 5.10 8.40 9.63
CA MET A 1 4.03 8.06 8.65
C MET A 1 3.52 6.65 8.93
N GLN A 2 2.20 6.47 9.08
CA GLN A 2 1.59 5.14 9.25
C GLN A 2 1.17 4.55 7.89
N THR A 3 1.52 3.29 7.62
CA THR A 3 1.41 2.65 6.28
C THR A 3 0.10 1.93 6.01
N HIS A 4 -0.81 1.80 6.98
CA HIS A 4 -2.00 0.96 6.83
C HIS A 4 -2.77 1.32 5.55
N LEU A 5 -2.90 0.33 4.66
CA LEU A 5 -3.64 0.39 3.39
C LEU A 5 -3.07 1.34 2.31
N ILE A 6 -1.85 1.85 2.48
CA ILE A 6 -1.23 2.75 1.51
C ILE A 6 -0.46 1.95 0.44
N VAL A 7 -0.64 2.36 -0.82
CA VAL A 7 0.05 1.75 -1.96
C VAL A 7 1.52 2.18 -2.00
N LEU A 8 2.44 1.22 -2.08
CA LEU A 8 3.90 1.41 -2.08
C LEU A 8 4.38 2.61 -2.91
N GLY A 9 4.01 2.67 -4.19
CA GLY A 9 4.51 3.72 -5.09
C GLY A 9 4.00 5.11 -4.74
N ARG A 10 2.79 5.20 -4.17
CA ARG A 10 2.21 6.48 -3.74
C ARG A 10 2.89 6.97 -2.47
N LEU A 11 3.14 6.06 -1.54
CA LEU A 11 3.91 6.32 -0.34
C LEU A 11 5.32 6.82 -0.68
N ALA A 12 6.04 6.07 -1.51
CA ALA A 12 7.41 6.40 -1.90
C ALA A 12 7.53 7.79 -2.54
N SER A 13 6.53 8.19 -3.35
CA SER A 13 6.50 9.52 -3.98
C SER A 13 6.29 10.66 -2.99
N GLN A 14 5.51 10.45 -1.93
CA GLN A 14 5.36 11.50 -0.91
C GLN A 14 6.61 11.59 -0.05
N ILE A 15 7.16 10.44 0.34
CA ILE A 15 8.42 10.37 1.10
C ILE A 15 9.54 11.09 0.34
N SER A 16 9.69 10.85 -0.97
CA SER A 16 10.76 11.48 -1.74
C SER A 16 10.61 13.00 -1.86
N THR A 17 9.40 13.55 -1.83
CA THR A 17 9.14 14.99 -1.79
C THR A 17 9.58 15.60 -0.47
N VAL A 18 9.18 14.98 0.65
CA VAL A 18 9.50 15.44 2.01
C VAL A 18 11.01 15.35 2.28
N ILE A 19 11.66 14.25 1.91
CA ILE A 19 13.12 14.09 2.05
C ILE A 19 13.88 15.13 1.22
N GLN A 20 13.35 15.56 0.08
CA GLN A 20 13.96 16.62 -0.72
C GLN A 20 13.65 18.03 -0.17
N GLY A 21 12.69 18.19 0.74
CA GLY A 21 12.23 19.49 1.24
C GLY A 21 11.41 20.28 0.23
N LYS A 22 10.89 19.64 -0.83
CA LYS A 22 10.12 20.31 -1.91
C LYS A 22 8.73 20.79 -1.48
N ASP A 23 8.28 20.31 -0.33
CA ASP A 23 7.09 20.74 0.38
C ASP A 23 7.26 22.11 1.05
N LYS A 24 8.50 22.57 1.26
CA LYS A 24 8.80 23.87 1.86
C LYS A 24 9.09 24.94 0.80
N PRO A 25 8.65 26.20 1.01
CA PRO A 25 8.92 27.29 0.07
C PRO A 25 10.40 27.68 0.00
N THR A 26 11.19 27.29 1.00
CA THR A 26 12.65 27.52 1.08
C THR A 26 13.47 26.52 0.27
N TYR A 27 12.83 25.68 -0.55
CA TYR A 27 13.50 24.64 -1.33
C TYR A 27 14.57 25.21 -2.26
N ALA A 28 15.81 24.74 -2.08
CA ALA A 28 16.93 25.00 -2.99
C ALA A 28 17.51 23.66 -3.50
N PRO A 29 17.61 23.44 -4.82
CA PRO A 29 17.98 22.13 -5.38
C PRO A 29 19.43 21.70 -5.08
N ASN A 30 20.32 22.66 -4.82
CA ASN A 30 21.73 22.46 -4.50
C ASN A 30 22.00 22.20 -3.01
N ARG A 31 21.01 22.41 -2.15
CA ARG A 31 21.10 22.19 -0.70
C ARG A 31 20.29 20.97 -0.28
N ASP A 32 20.58 20.46 0.91
CA ASP A 32 19.86 19.33 1.51
C ASP A 32 19.13 19.75 2.79
N ASP A 33 18.09 20.57 2.61
CA ASP A 33 17.30 21.14 3.69
C ASP A 33 15.98 20.35 3.95
N GLY A 34 15.88 19.12 3.44
CA GLY A 34 14.71 18.25 3.63
C GLY A 34 14.67 17.52 4.98
N ASP A 35 13.48 17.04 5.36
CA ASP A 35 13.23 16.50 6.69
C ASP A 35 13.53 14.99 6.82
N MET A 36 13.73 14.57 8.06
CA MET A 36 13.88 13.15 8.40
C MET A 36 12.53 12.45 8.37
N CYS A 37 12.41 11.39 7.57
CA CYS A 37 11.18 10.63 7.44
C CYS A 37 11.30 9.30 8.16
N ILE A 38 10.38 9.05 9.10
CA ILE A 38 10.23 7.75 9.77
C ILE A 38 8.97 7.05 9.26
N VAL A 39 9.18 5.86 8.72
CA VAL A 39 8.13 4.95 8.24
C VAL A 39 8.05 3.77 9.20
N ILE A 40 6.86 3.51 9.72
CA ILE A 40 6.56 2.35 10.58
C ILE A 40 5.67 1.37 9.82
N ASN A 41 5.57 0.12 10.30
CA ASN A 41 4.75 -0.94 9.71
C ASN A 41 5.04 -1.21 8.23
N ALA A 42 6.31 -1.38 7.86
CA ALA A 42 6.69 -1.72 6.49
C ALA A 42 6.13 -3.08 6.02
N LYS A 43 5.80 -3.98 6.94
CA LYS A 43 5.18 -5.29 6.64
C LYS A 43 3.79 -5.16 6.00
N ASP A 44 3.04 -4.12 6.35
CA ASP A 44 1.64 -3.93 5.94
C ASP A 44 1.47 -3.17 4.63
N VAL A 45 2.56 -2.92 3.91
CA VAL A 45 2.52 -2.15 2.66
C VAL A 45 1.77 -2.92 1.57
N CYS A 46 0.84 -2.22 0.94
CA CYS A 46 -0.01 -2.80 -0.09
C CYS A 46 0.56 -2.57 -1.50
N VAL A 47 0.38 -3.57 -2.36
CA VAL A 47 0.73 -3.52 -3.78
C VAL A 47 -0.50 -3.90 -4.59
N THR A 48 -0.77 -3.18 -5.68
CA THR A 48 -1.98 -3.41 -6.49
C THR A 48 -1.76 -4.46 -7.57
N GLY A 49 -2.82 -5.21 -7.91
CA GLY A 49 -2.81 -6.22 -8.97
C GLY A 49 -1.98 -7.46 -8.60
N ARG A 50 -1.35 -8.08 -9.61
CA ARG A 50 -0.51 -9.29 -9.46
C ARG A 50 0.98 -8.99 -9.21
N LYS A 51 1.30 -7.75 -8.86
CA LYS A 51 2.69 -7.30 -8.69
C LYS A 51 3.47 -8.01 -7.59
N LEU A 52 2.78 -8.60 -6.61
CA LEU A 52 3.42 -9.40 -5.57
C LEU A 52 4.20 -10.58 -6.15
N THR A 53 3.65 -11.25 -7.16
CA THR A 53 4.29 -12.39 -7.83
C THR A 53 5.10 -11.96 -9.04
N ASP A 54 4.57 -11.03 -9.84
CA ASP A 54 5.11 -10.75 -11.18
C ASP A 54 6.31 -9.80 -11.14
N LYS A 55 6.47 -9.00 -10.07
CA LYS A 55 7.59 -8.06 -9.97
C LYS A 55 8.82 -8.77 -9.44
N VAL A 56 9.89 -8.72 -10.23
CA VAL A 56 11.20 -9.30 -9.88
C VAL A 56 12.24 -8.18 -9.71
N TYR A 57 13.06 -8.31 -8.68
CA TYR A 57 14.25 -7.51 -8.46
C TYR A 57 15.46 -8.21 -9.04
N TYR A 58 16.18 -7.52 -9.91
CA TYR A 58 17.41 -8.02 -10.53
C TYR A 58 18.62 -7.26 -9.99
N TRP A 59 19.72 -7.99 -9.78
CA TRP A 59 21.04 -7.40 -9.57
C TRP A 59 22.12 -8.36 -10.07
N HIS A 60 23.27 -7.81 -10.44
CA HIS A 60 24.40 -8.57 -10.96
C HIS A 60 25.60 -8.38 -10.05
N THR A 61 26.38 -9.43 -9.82
CA THR A 61 27.57 -9.36 -8.94
C THR A 61 28.83 -8.88 -9.65
N GLY A 62 28.85 -8.91 -10.99
CA GLY A 62 29.98 -8.51 -11.83
C GLY A 62 30.60 -9.68 -12.61
N TYR A 63 30.39 -10.92 -12.16
CA TYR A 63 30.89 -12.13 -12.83
C TYR A 63 29.93 -12.60 -13.94
N VAL A 64 30.48 -13.11 -15.04
CA VAL A 64 29.69 -13.65 -16.17
C VAL A 64 28.72 -14.73 -15.67
N GLY A 65 27.45 -14.65 -16.08
CA GLY A 65 26.40 -15.61 -15.70
C GLY A 65 25.76 -15.41 -14.33
N HIS A 66 26.16 -14.39 -13.55
CA HIS A 66 25.69 -14.20 -12.18
C HIS A 66 24.57 -13.14 -12.05
N LEU A 67 23.54 -13.27 -12.88
CA LEU A 67 22.31 -12.51 -12.73
C LEU A 67 21.49 -13.10 -11.58
N LYS A 68 21.35 -12.34 -10.49
CA LYS A 68 20.53 -12.73 -9.35
C LYS A 68 19.17 -12.07 -9.47
N GLU A 69 18.16 -12.86 -9.18
CA GLU A 69 16.77 -12.43 -9.19
C GLU A 69 16.08 -12.76 -7.87
N ARG A 70 15.07 -11.96 -7.52
CA ARG A 70 14.20 -12.23 -6.37
C ARG A 70 12.84 -11.61 -6.60
N SER A 71 11.76 -12.38 -6.37
CA SER A 71 10.41 -11.86 -6.48
C SER A 71 10.10 -10.83 -5.38
N LEU A 72 9.10 -9.98 -5.60
CA LEU A 72 8.63 -9.02 -4.60
C LEU A 72 8.11 -9.75 -3.35
N LYS A 73 7.39 -10.86 -3.54
CA LYS A 73 6.89 -11.72 -2.45
C LYS A 73 8.04 -12.19 -1.56
N ASP A 74 9.10 -12.74 -2.15
CA ASP A 74 10.25 -13.25 -1.38
C ASP A 74 11.02 -12.10 -0.72
N GLN A 75 11.12 -10.95 -1.39
CA GLN A 75 11.75 -9.77 -0.82
C GLN A 75 10.97 -9.21 0.38
N MET A 76 9.63 -9.23 0.33
CA MET A 76 8.80 -8.81 1.47
C MET A 76 8.89 -9.79 2.65
N ALA A 77 9.00 -11.09 2.38
CA ALA A 77 9.20 -12.10 3.42
C ALA A 77 10.56 -11.98 4.09
N LYS A 78 11.61 -11.67 3.31
CA LYS A 78 12.96 -11.50 3.83
C LYS A 78 13.12 -10.18 4.58
N ASP A 79 12.96 -9.05 3.87
CA ASP A 79 13.24 -7.70 4.37
C ASP A 79 12.24 -6.71 3.75
N PRO A 80 11.06 -6.47 4.37
CA PRO A 80 10.04 -5.57 3.84
C PRO A 80 10.51 -4.11 3.81
N THR A 81 11.40 -3.74 4.72
CA THR A 81 12.05 -2.41 4.77
C THR A 81 12.77 -2.06 3.46
N GLU A 82 13.46 -3.04 2.87
CA GLU A 82 14.27 -2.82 1.67
C GLU A 82 13.41 -2.56 0.44
N VAL A 83 12.18 -3.09 0.42
CA VAL A 83 11.21 -2.85 -0.65
C VAL A 83 10.86 -1.36 -0.75
N ILE A 84 10.61 -0.70 0.39
CA ILE A 84 10.30 0.73 0.47
C ILE A 84 11.57 1.55 0.20
N ARG A 85 12.69 1.20 0.83
CA ARG A 85 13.98 1.90 0.65
C ARG A 85 14.38 1.95 -0.81
N LYS A 86 14.39 0.81 -1.52
CA LYS A 86 14.68 0.77 -2.96
C LYS A 86 13.71 1.58 -3.81
N ALA A 87 12.43 1.63 -3.42
CA ALA A 87 11.43 2.41 -4.15
C ALA A 87 11.69 3.91 -4.01
N VAL A 88 11.97 4.40 -2.80
CA VAL A 88 12.28 5.80 -2.53
C VAL A 88 13.62 6.19 -3.15
N LEU A 89 14.65 5.37 -2.99
CA LEU A 89 15.98 5.62 -3.55
C LEU A 89 15.94 5.81 -5.08
N ARG A 90 15.10 5.03 -5.77
CA ARG A 90 14.89 5.18 -7.22
C ARG A 90 14.05 6.39 -7.63
N MET A 91 13.38 7.05 -6.67
CA MET A 91 12.64 8.30 -6.89
C MET A 91 13.46 9.55 -6.56
N LEU A 92 14.58 9.41 -5.84
CA LEU A 92 15.49 10.52 -5.58
C LEU A 92 16.34 10.86 -6.82
N PRO A 93 16.68 12.14 -7.02
CA PRO A 93 17.55 12.55 -8.13
C PRO A 93 18.92 11.89 -8.02
N ARG A 94 19.46 11.41 -9.13
CA ARG A 94 20.76 10.73 -9.17
C ARG A 94 21.89 11.76 -9.15
N ASN A 95 22.27 12.19 -7.95
CA ASN A 95 23.38 13.10 -7.70
C ASN A 95 24.14 12.70 -6.42
N LYS A 96 25.17 13.46 -6.04
CA LYS A 96 25.97 13.21 -4.83
C LYS A 96 25.15 13.32 -3.53
N LEU A 97 24.10 14.15 -3.51
CA LEU A 97 23.20 14.33 -2.37
C LEU A 97 22.22 13.18 -2.18
N ARG A 98 22.12 12.25 -3.13
CA ARG A 98 21.15 11.15 -3.06
C ARG A 98 21.37 10.27 -1.83
N ASP A 99 22.62 9.96 -1.54
CA ASP A 99 22.96 9.03 -0.46
C ASP A 99 22.79 9.72 0.91
N ASP A 100 23.07 11.03 0.99
CA ASP A 100 22.80 11.84 2.18
C ASP A 100 21.29 11.97 2.45
N ARG A 101 20.49 12.14 1.40
CA ARG A 101 19.02 12.10 1.48
C ARG A 101 18.48 10.73 1.89
N ASP A 102 19.07 9.62 1.42
CA ASP A 102 18.67 8.27 1.85
C ASP A 102 18.97 8.02 3.34
N ARG A 103 20.04 8.62 3.89
CA ARG A 103 20.35 8.54 5.33
C ARG A 103 19.27 9.16 6.21
N LYS A 104 18.53 10.15 5.71
CA LYS A 104 17.37 10.76 6.39
C LYS A 104 16.14 9.84 6.43
N LEU A 105 16.14 8.73 5.68
CA LEU A 105 15.04 7.75 5.68
C LEU A 105 15.29 6.61 6.68
N ARG A 106 14.42 6.55 7.68
CA ARG A 106 14.37 5.48 8.68
C ARG A 106 13.08 4.68 8.48
N ILE A 107 13.20 3.37 8.37
CA ILE A 107 12.08 2.48 8.09
C ILE A 107 12.12 1.34 9.09
N PHE A 108 10.99 1.07 9.72
CA PHE A 108 10.79 0.00 10.67
C PHE A 108 9.73 -0.97 10.15
N ALA A 109 9.98 -2.26 10.36
CA ALA A 109 9.07 -3.30 9.94
C ALA A 109 7.82 -3.35 10.82
N ASP A 110 7.98 -3.01 12.09
CA ASP A 110 6.95 -2.98 13.13
C ASP A 110 6.50 -1.55 13.46
N SER A 111 5.58 -1.43 14.42
CA SER A 111 5.01 -0.14 14.85
C SER A 111 5.96 0.67 15.73
N GLU A 112 6.96 0.01 16.33
CA GLU A 112 7.86 0.63 17.30
C GLU A 112 9.07 1.27 16.62
N HIS A 113 9.51 2.40 17.19
CA HIS A 113 10.71 3.10 16.77
C HIS A 113 11.46 3.66 17.99
N PRO A 114 12.80 3.75 17.94
CA PRO A 114 13.61 4.24 19.07
C PRO A 114 13.65 5.78 19.18
N PHE A 115 12.97 6.53 18.30
CA PHE A 115 13.12 7.99 18.19
C PHE A 115 12.21 8.81 19.12
N GLY A 116 11.80 8.26 20.26
CA GLY A 116 10.84 8.91 21.17
C GLY A 116 11.31 10.25 21.75
N ASP A 117 12.62 10.48 21.83
CA ASP A 117 13.19 11.67 22.45
C ASP A 117 13.06 12.94 21.59
N ARG A 118 12.72 12.80 20.30
CA ARG A 118 12.62 13.91 19.35
C ARG A 118 11.16 14.25 19.09
N PRO A 119 10.81 15.53 18.87
CA PRO A 119 9.46 15.90 18.47
C PRO A 119 9.14 15.27 17.11
N LEU A 120 8.18 14.36 17.11
CA LEU A 120 7.71 13.66 15.91
C LEU A 120 6.36 14.24 15.49
N GLU A 121 6.30 14.80 14.28
CA GLU A 121 5.03 15.23 13.71
C GLU A 121 4.40 14.10 12.87
N PRO A 122 3.14 13.72 13.15
CA PRO A 122 2.45 12.73 12.34
C PRO A 122 2.10 13.33 10.98
N TYR A 123 2.77 12.86 9.93
CA TYR A 123 2.43 13.27 8.58
C TYR A 123 1.12 12.64 8.09
N MET A 124 0.18 13.48 7.69
CA MET A 124 -1.04 13.07 7.01
C MET A 124 -0.88 13.21 5.49
N MET A 125 -1.21 12.15 4.76
CA MET A 125 -1.23 12.22 3.29
C MET A 125 -2.33 13.18 2.81
N PRO A 126 -2.09 13.95 1.74
CA PRO A 126 -3.11 14.82 1.17
C PRO A 126 -4.31 13.97 0.70
N PRO A 127 -5.56 14.42 0.99
CA PRO A 127 -6.76 13.69 0.63
C PRO A 127 -6.85 13.57 -0.90
N ARG A 128 -7.12 12.35 -1.38
CA ARG A 128 -7.16 12.06 -2.82
C ARG A 128 -8.58 11.72 -3.26
N LYS A 129 -9.00 12.29 -4.38
CA LYS A 129 -10.19 11.84 -5.12
C LYS A 129 -9.90 10.46 -5.74
N VAL A 130 -10.39 9.39 -5.11
CA VAL A 130 -10.20 8.03 -5.63
C VAL A 130 -10.97 7.92 -6.95
N ARG A 131 -10.31 7.42 -8.00
CA ARG A 131 -10.99 7.10 -9.26
C ARG A 131 -11.98 5.97 -8.95
N GLU A 132 -13.26 6.21 -9.16
CA GLU A 132 -14.32 5.23 -8.88
C GLU A 132 -14.03 3.88 -9.56
N MET A 133 -14.63 2.80 -9.04
CA MET A 133 -14.53 1.47 -9.65
C MET A 133 -14.87 1.54 -11.15
N ARG A 134 -14.12 0.77 -11.96
CA ARG A 134 -14.44 0.59 -13.38
C ARG A 134 -15.93 0.24 -13.52
N PRO A 135 -16.69 0.87 -14.44
CA PRO A 135 -18.15 0.72 -14.52
C PRO A 135 -18.64 -0.73 -14.58
N ARG A 136 -17.86 -1.63 -15.19
CA ARG A 136 -18.17 -3.08 -15.29
C ARG A 136 -18.15 -3.80 -13.94
N VAL A 137 -17.18 -3.48 -13.07
CA VAL A 137 -17.07 -4.09 -11.75
C VAL A 137 -18.18 -3.57 -10.83
N ARG A 138 -18.44 -2.25 -10.86
CA ARG A 138 -19.56 -1.64 -10.14
C ARG A 138 -20.91 -2.25 -10.55
N ARG A 139 -21.15 -2.42 -11.85
CA ARG A 139 -22.36 -3.08 -12.37
C ARG A 139 -22.45 -4.56 -11.97
N ALA A 140 -21.35 -5.31 -11.97
CA ALA A 140 -21.34 -6.70 -11.54
C ALA A 140 -21.67 -6.84 -10.05
N LEU A 141 -21.15 -5.94 -9.21
CA LEU A 141 -21.37 -5.93 -7.77
C LEU A 141 -22.83 -5.57 -7.43
N ILE A 142 -23.39 -4.55 -8.10
CA ILE A 142 -24.82 -4.19 -7.98
C ILE A 142 -25.71 -5.37 -8.41
N ARG A 143 -25.37 -6.07 -9.50
CA ARG A 143 -26.10 -7.26 -9.94
C ARG A 143 -26.00 -8.41 -8.93
N ALA A 144 -24.83 -8.60 -8.32
CA ALA A 144 -24.62 -9.63 -7.30
C ALA A 144 -25.40 -9.32 -6.01
N GLN A 145 -25.41 -8.06 -5.56
CA GLN A 145 -26.19 -7.60 -4.41
C GLN A 145 -27.69 -7.77 -4.65
N LYS A 146 -28.19 -7.30 -5.80
CA LYS A 146 -29.60 -7.46 -6.16
C LYS A 146 -30.04 -8.93 -6.22
N LYS A 147 -29.18 -9.80 -6.76
CA LYS A 147 -29.42 -11.25 -6.80
C LYS A 147 -29.43 -11.88 -5.39
N ALA A 148 -28.59 -11.40 -4.48
CA ALA A 148 -28.58 -11.85 -3.08
C ALA A 148 -29.85 -11.40 -2.33
N GLU A 149 -30.27 -10.14 -2.51
CA GLU A 149 -31.51 -9.60 -1.94
C GLU A 149 -32.76 -10.35 -2.46
N GLU A 150 -32.82 -10.66 -3.75
CA GLU A 150 -33.90 -11.46 -4.35
C GLU A 150 -33.96 -12.89 -3.79
N GLN A 151 -32.80 -13.49 -3.48
CA GLN A 151 -32.72 -14.82 -2.86
C GLN A 151 -33.16 -14.82 -1.38
N GLU A 152 -32.87 -13.76 -0.63
CA GLU A 152 -33.34 -13.58 0.75
C GLU A 152 -34.86 -13.35 0.80
N GLN A 153 -35.40 -12.54 -0.12
CA GLN A 153 -36.85 -12.30 -0.22
C GLN A 153 -37.61 -13.56 -0.66
N GLY A 154 -37.10 -14.32 -1.63
CA GLY A 154 -37.69 -15.60 -2.06
C GLY A 154 -37.63 -16.70 -1.00
N GLY A 155 -36.64 -16.66 -0.10
CA GLY A 155 -36.53 -17.54 1.07
C GLY A 155 -37.59 -17.24 2.14
N SER A 156 -37.96 -15.96 2.32
CA SER A 156 -39.00 -15.55 3.27
C SER A 156 -40.41 -16.00 2.85
N GLN A 157 -40.74 -15.92 1.56
CA GLN A 157 -42.05 -16.36 1.04
C GLN A 157 -42.24 -17.89 1.03
N ARG A 158 -41.17 -18.68 0.80
CA ARG A 158 -41.24 -20.15 0.85
C ARG A 158 -41.40 -20.69 2.28
N LYS A 159 -40.96 -19.96 3.31
CA LYS A 159 -41.08 -20.39 4.72
C LYS A 159 -42.48 -20.14 5.29
N GLY A 160 -43.22 -19.15 4.77
CA GLY A 160 -44.62 -18.89 5.10
C GLY A 160 -45.58 -19.96 4.55
N ARG A 161 -45.52 -20.24 3.24
CA ARG A 161 -46.38 -21.24 2.59
C ARG A 161 -46.24 -22.67 3.13
N LYS A 162 -45.06 -23.04 3.63
CA LYS A 162 -44.81 -24.39 4.18
C LYS A 162 -45.35 -24.58 5.60
N ARG A 163 -45.67 -23.49 6.32
CA ARG A 163 -46.36 -23.55 7.62
C ARG A 163 -47.87 -23.63 7.46
N GLU A 164 -48.45 -22.91 6.50
CA GLU A 164 -49.90 -22.93 6.23
C GLU A 164 -50.37 -24.31 5.73
N ALA A 165 -49.68 -24.91 4.76
CA ALA A 165 -50.04 -26.23 4.20
C ALA A 165 -49.93 -27.41 5.19
N LYS A 166 -49.26 -27.23 6.35
CA LYS A 166 -49.14 -28.28 7.38
C LYS A 166 -50.26 -28.21 8.43
N THR A 167 -51.03 -27.13 8.46
CA THR A 167 -52.13 -26.92 9.42
C THR A 167 -53.48 -27.35 8.84
N GLU A 168 -53.62 -27.40 7.51
CA GLU A 168 -54.88 -27.75 6.83
C GLU A 168 -55.11 -29.26 6.59
N VAL A 169 -54.10 -30.11 6.83
CA VAL A 169 -54.20 -31.58 6.57
C VAL A 169 -54.49 -32.38 7.86
N ALA A 170 -54.86 -31.72 8.96
CA ALA A 170 -55.01 -32.35 10.29
C ALA A 170 -56.42 -32.24 10.91
N ALA A 171 -57.48 -32.09 10.11
CA ALA A 171 -58.88 -32.05 10.57
C ALA A 171 -59.73 -33.13 9.90
#